data_AF-A0A954I9V3-F1
#
_entry.id   AF-A0A954I9V3-F1
#
_cell.length_a   1.000
_cell.length_b   1.000
_cell.length_c   1.000
_cell.angle_alpha   90.00
_cell.angle_beta   90.00
_cell.angle_gamma   90.00
#
_symmetry.space_group_name_H-M   'P 1'
#
loop_
_entity.id
_entity.type
_entity.pdbx_description
1 polymer ?
#
loop_
_entity_poly.entity_id
_entity_poly.type
_entity_poly.pdbx_seq_one_letter_code
_entity_poly.pdbx_strand_id
1 'polypeptide(L)'
;MSDTNHVSHWIELVKHGDSIAANRIWQHYFDRLVRAVRQRLQGQNRVVSDEEDIVLSVFDSFYAAAEQGRFPDLSDRDDLW
;
A
#
# COMPACT_ATOMS: atom_id res chain seq x y z
N MET A 1 2.15 -13.82 -14.64
CA MET A 1 1.21 -14.42 -13.67
C MET A 1 1.99 -15.09 -12.53
N SER A 2 2.90 -14.35 -11.87
CA SER A 2 3.73 -14.88 -10.78
C SER A 2 3.86 -13.91 -9.60
N ASP A 3 3.57 -12.61 -9.80
CA ASP A 3 3.67 -11.60 -8.74
C ASP A 3 2.51 -11.67 -7.73
N THR A 4 1.35 -12.19 -8.14
CA THR A 4 0.13 -12.20 -7.31
C THR A 4 0.28 -13.08 -6.07
N ASN A 5 0.94 -14.23 -6.18
CA ASN A 5 1.16 -15.14 -5.05
C ASN A 5 2.17 -14.59 -4.02
N HIS A 6 3.08 -13.71 -4.45
CA HIS A 6 4.07 -13.13 -3.55
C HIS A 6 3.49 -12.02 -2.68
N VAL A 7 2.53 -11.25 -3.19
CA VAL A 7 1.92 -10.16 -2.43
C VAL A 7 1.08 -10.69 -1.28
N SER A 8 0.23 -11.69 -1.50
CA SER A 8 -0.59 -12.28 -0.44
C SER A 8 0.29 -12.89 0.66
N HIS A 9 1.40 -13.52 0.27
CA HIS A 9 2.40 -14.02 1.23
C HIS A 9 3.08 -12.88 2.02
N TRP A 10 3.43 -11.76 1.38
CA TRP A 10 3.99 -10.62 2.11
C TRP A 10 2.98 -9.97 3.05
N ILE A 11 1.69 -9.91 2.67
CA ILE A 11 0.64 -9.39 3.55
C ILE A 11 0.53 -10.26 4.82
N GLU A 12 0.55 -11.59 4.66
CA GLU A 12 0.55 -12.51 5.79
C GLU A 12 1.78 -12.30 6.69
N LEU A 13 2.97 -12.12 6.11
CA LEU A 13 4.19 -11.83 6.87
C LEU A 13 4.11 -10.48 7.61
N VAL A 14 3.54 -9.44 7.00
CA VAL A 14 3.33 -8.14 7.65
C VAL A 14 2.37 -8.26 8.85
N LYS A 15 1.32 -9.10 8.76
CA LYS A 15 0.45 -9.40 9.91
C LYS A 15 1.21 -10.03 11.09
N HIS A 16 2.30 -10.73 10.82
CA HIS A 16 3.19 -11.30 11.84
C HIS A 16 4.29 -10.33 12.31
N GLY A 17 4.26 -9.07 11.86
CA GLY A 17 5.24 -8.04 12.21
C GLY A 17 6.50 -8.04 11.34
N ASP A 18 6.49 -8.72 10.18
CA ASP A 18 7.65 -8.76 9.29
C ASP A 18 7.82 -7.44 8.51
N SER A 19 8.79 -6.64 8.97
CA SER A 19 9.14 -5.36 8.33
C SER A 19 9.82 -5.53 6.96
N ILE A 20 10.40 -6.69 6.64
CA ILE A 20 11.00 -6.97 5.34
C ILE A 20 9.90 -7.17 4.30
N ALA A 21 8.84 -7.89 4.66
CA ALA A 21 7.67 -8.07 3.81
C ALA A 21 6.96 -6.73 3.55
N ALA A 22 6.84 -5.88 4.58
CA ALA A 22 6.37 -4.50 4.46
C ALA A 22 7.17 -3.73 3.40
N ASN A 23 8.50 -3.73 3.53
CA ASN A 23 9.36 -3.03 2.57
C ASN A 23 9.23 -3.56 1.13
N ARG A 24 8.97 -4.87 0.94
CA ARG A 24 8.71 -5.43 -0.39
C ARG A 24 7.39 -4.93 -0.99
N ILE A 25 6.32 -4.88 -0.20
CA ILE A 25 5.05 -4.30 -0.62
C ILE A 25 5.24 -2.83 -0.99
N TRP A 26 5.95 -2.06 -0.15
CA TRP A 26 6.30 -0.67 -0.44
C TRP A 26 6.97 -0.51 -1.81
N GLN A 27 8.06 -1.24 -2.06
CA GLN A 27 8.81 -1.14 -3.32
C GLN A 27 7.94 -1.51 -4.54
N HIS A 28 7.01 -2.45 -4.40
CA HIS A 28 6.13 -2.87 -5.49
C HIS A 28 4.96 -1.92 -5.75
N TYR A 29 4.37 -1.33 -4.70
CA TYR A 29 3.13 -0.57 -4.82
C TYR A 29 3.33 0.94 -4.82
N PHE A 30 4.45 1.46 -4.31
CA PHE A 30 4.71 2.90 -4.22
C PHE A 30 4.61 3.60 -5.57
N ASP A 31 5.41 3.20 -6.56
CA ASP A 31 5.40 3.82 -7.90
C ASP A 31 4.02 3.69 -8.57
N ARG A 32 3.33 2.55 -8.38
CA ARG A 32 2.00 2.32 -8.94
C ARG A 32 0.93 3.22 -8.29
N LEU A 33 0.99 3.41 -6.98
CA LEU A 33 0.09 4.29 -6.23
C LEU A 33 0.35 5.76 -6.57
N VAL A 34 1.61 6.19 -6.65
CA VAL A 34 1.97 7.56 -7.08
C VAL A 34 1.42 7.84 -8.48
N ARG A 35 1.53 6.88 -9.41
CA ARG A 35 0.94 7.01 -10.76
C ARG A 35 -0.58 7.08 -10.73
N ALA A 36 -1.24 6.25 -9.91
CA ALA A 36 -2.69 6.25 -9.78
C ALA A 36 -3.22 7.54 -9.16
N VAL A 37 -2.57 8.03 -8.08
CA VAL A 37 -2.88 9.31 -7.43
C VAL A 37 -2.65 10.45 -8.40
N ARG A 38 -1.52 10.45 -9.14
CA ARG A 38 -1.26 11.44 -10.20
C ARG A 38 -2.35 11.43 -11.27
N GLN A 39 -2.76 10.26 -11.76
CA GLN A 39 -3.85 10.16 -12.75
C GLN A 39 -5.19 10.66 -12.19
N ARG A 40 -5.47 10.41 -10.91
CA ARG A 40 -6.70 10.87 -10.24
C ARG A 40 -6.70 12.37 -9.95
N LEU A 41 -5.53 12.95 -9.71
CA LEU A 41 -5.34 14.38 -9.47
C LEU A 41 -5.13 15.20 -10.75
N GLN A 42 -4.92 14.56 -11.90
CA GLN A 42 -4.92 15.23 -13.20
C GLN A 42 -6.27 15.91 -13.44
N GLY A 43 -6.32 17.24 -13.23
CA GLY A 43 -7.52 18.07 -13.38
C GLY A 43 -7.99 18.75 -12.09
N GLN A 44 -7.44 18.40 -10.93
CA GLN A 44 -7.68 19.10 -9.67
C GLN A 44 -6.51 20.03 -9.35
N ASN A 45 -6.82 21.23 -8.82
CA ASN A 45 -5.84 22.27 -8.58
C ASN A 45 -4.76 21.77 -7.60
N ARG A 46 -3.55 21.60 -8.13
CA ARG A 46 -2.41 20.80 -7.60
C ARG A 46 -1.66 21.48 -6.45
N VAL A 47 -2.36 22.08 -5.48
CA VAL A 47 -1.76 23.18 -4.70
C VAL A 47 -1.40 22.82 -3.25
N VAL A 48 -1.82 21.71 -2.66
CA VAL A 48 -1.64 21.55 -1.19
C VAL A 48 -1.00 20.25 -0.69
N SER A 49 -1.01 19.16 -1.46
CA SER A 49 -0.22 17.97 -1.14
C SER A 49 0.38 17.40 -2.41
N ASP A 50 1.69 17.15 -2.40
CA ASP A 50 2.33 16.39 -3.46
C ASP A 50 1.77 14.97 -3.46
N GLU A 51 1.77 14.34 -4.65
CA GLU A 51 1.17 13.01 -4.81
C GLU A 51 1.87 11.96 -3.93
N GLU A 52 3.14 12.19 -3.63
CA GLU A 52 3.99 11.36 -2.77
C GLU A 52 3.58 11.43 -1.30
N ASP A 53 3.17 12.60 -0.79
CA ASP A 53 2.70 12.77 0.59
C ASP A 53 1.40 12.02 0.85
N ILE A 54 0.50 12.01 -0.15
CA ILE A 54 -0.75 11.26 -0.08
C ILE A 54 -0.45 9.76 0.01
N VAL A 55 0.48 9.28 -0.81
CA VAL A 55 0.89 7.87 -0.79
C VAL A 55 1.55 7.50 0.53
N LEU A 56 2.44 8.36 1.07
CA LEU A 56 3.06 8.18 2.38
C LEU A 56 2.02 8.06 3.49
N SER A 57 1.01 8.94 3.52
CA SER A 57 -0.06 8.91 4.54
C SER A 57 -0.93 7.65 4.45
N VAL A 58 -1.23 7.17 3.23
CA VAL A 58 -1.97 5.92 3.01
C VAL A 58 -1.19 4.73 3.54
N PHE A 59 0.11 4.67 3.27
CA PHE A 59 0.96 3.59 3.76
C PHE A 59 1.17 3.64 5.28
N ASP A 60 1.34 4.81 5.86
CA ASP A 60 1.46 4.97 7.32
C ASP A 60 0.20 4.42 8.03
N SER A 61 -0.97 4.80 7.53
CA SER A 61 -2.26 4.30 8.02
C SER A 61 -2.40 2.79 7.82
N PHE A 62 -1.93 2.27 6.68
CA PHE A 62 -1.93 0.84 6.37
C PHE A 62 -1.03 0.05 7.33
N TYR A 63 0.22 0.48 7.55
CA TYR A 63 1.10 -0.21 8.48
C TYR A 63 0.58 -0.16 9.91
N ALA A 64 0.11 1.00 10.37
CA ALA A 64 -0.48 1.15 11.68
C ALA A 64 -1.70 0.23 11.88
N ALA A 65 -2.56 0.09 10.86
CA ALA A 65 -3.70 -0.82 10.90
C ALA A 65 -3.30 -2.31 10.83
N ALA A 66 -2.25 -2.63 10.08
CA ALA A 66 -1.71 -3.99 9.98
C ALA A 66 -1.09 -4.47 11.29
N GLU A 67 -0.29 -3.63 11.95
CA GLU A 67 0.29 -3.92 13.27
C GLU A 67 -0.78 -4.07 14.36
N GLN A 68 -1.88 -3.30 14.25
CA GLN A 68 -3.02 -3.41 15.16
C GLN A 68 -3.91 -4.64 14.88
N GLY A 69 -3.58 -5.48 13.89
CA GLY A 69 -4.39 -6.63 13.51
C GLY A 69 -5.78 -6.25 12.99
N ARG A 70 -6.00 -4.98 12.59
CA ARG A 70 -7.30 -4.45 12.11
C ARG A 70 -7.64 -4.92 10.70
N PHE A 71 -6.78 -5.73 10.11
CA PHE A 71 -6.97 -6.37 8.83
C PHE A 71 -7.15 -7.89 8.97
N PRO A 72 -8.17 -8.37 9.68
CA PRO A 72 -8.42 -9.80 9.80
C PRO A 72 -8.67 -10.45 8.43
N ASP A 73 -9.21 -9.69 7.46
CA ASP A 73 -9.68 -10.23 6.17
C ASP A 73 -8.81 -9.89 4.95
N LEU A 74 -7.70 -9.12 5.10
CA LEU A 74 -6.72 -8.93 4.01
C LEU A 74 -5.98 -10.24 3.74
N SER A 75 -6.66 -11.09 3.00
CA SER A 75 -6.20 -12.40 2.56
C SER A 75 -5.68 -12.31 1.12
N ASP A 76 -6.07 -11.25 0.40
CA ASP A 76 -5.74 -11.09 -1.01
C ASP A 76 -5.50 -9.63 -1.43
N ARG A 77 -4.88 -9.48 -2.60
CA ARG A 77 -4.58 -8.21 -3.27
C ARG A 77 -5.84 -7.37 -3.53
N ASP A 78 -6.99 -8.00 -3.75
CA ASP A 78 -8.23 -7.28 -4.09
C ASP A 78 -8.73 -6.41 -2.92
N ASP A 79 -8.37 -6.71 -1.67
CA ASP A 79 -8.67 -5.86 -0.51
C ASP A 79 -7.79 -4.61 -0.41
N LEU A 80 -6.74 -4.48 -1.25
CA LEU A 80 -5.89 -3.29 -1.29
C LEU A 80 -6.46 -2.16 -2.19
N TRP A 81 -7.62 -2.34 -2.82
CA TRP A 81 -8.21 -1.39 -3.80
C TRP A 81 -9.69 -1.13 -3.54
#